data_AF-A0A4P9ZWY9-F1
#
_entry.id   AF-A0A4P9ZWY9-F1
#
_cell.length_a   1.000
_cell.length_b   1.000
_cell.length_c   1.000
_cell.angle_alpha   90.00
_cell.angle_beta   90.00
_cell.angle_gamma   90.00
#
_symmetry.space_group_name_H-M   'P 1'
#
loop_
_entity.id
_entity.type
_entity.pdbx_description
1 polymer ?
#
loop_
_entity_poly.entity_id
_entity_poly.type
_entity_poly.pdbx_seq_one_letter_code
_entity_poly.pdbx_strand_id
1 'polypeptide(L)'
;MTAQVIDGKTIAADIRASIKEAIAQYQAQHPHFQPGLAIIQVGQQEDSIVYVRQKNRAAAEVGIKFQHHQLPESVTQAQLMQLIHELNHDPRVHGILIQLPIPEHLDPQEAIYAISPHKDVDGFHPLNIGNLSKRQGHPYFLPCTPKGCIELLKRSGVEVAGRKAVVIGRSDIVGTPLFALLNGLDATVTLCHRRTSNLEAIIGTADILVVAIGQAQFVQGSWLKPGAVVIDVGMNAIPDATKKSGMRLVGDVDYASASQVASHITPVPGGVGPMTVAMLLQNTFEGAKAVMDPAHKVRITPLPLRPLHPVPSDIDIAMGQIPKQITRLADELQLSPHEFDSYGPYKAKVSMDVLQRLAGRRNGKYIIVAGITPTPLGEGKSTLTIGLCQALGAHLGKTAFACVRQPSQGPTFGIKGGAAGGGYSQVIPMDEFNLHLTGDIHAVAAANNLLAAAIDARMFHEATQSDQALFNRLCPLKKGKRHFAPVMRTRLANLGIPADAEPEDLTEAQICQFVRLDIDPDTITWNRVVDTNDRFLRRITIGQNPTEQGRERRTGYDIAVATRTTALGVRPETRHLMSKNFSMPISAPNPASVTT
;
A
#
# COMPACT_ATOMS: atom_id res chain seq x y z
N MET A 1 -24.89 -33.91 37.40
CA MET A 1 -23.46 -33.56 37.59
C MET A 1 -23.35 -32.08 37.26
N THR A 2 -22.70 -31.27 38.09
CA THR A 2 -22.53 -29.83 37.79
C THR A 2 -21.41 -29.66 36.77
N ALA A 3 -21.67 -28.91 35.70
CA ALA A 3 -20.74 -28.67 34.62
C ALA A 3 -19.48 -27.95 35.10
N GLN A 4 -18.33 -28.29 34.53
CA GLN A 4 -17.10 -27.53 34.70
C GLN A 4 -17.21 -26.20 33.94
N VAL A 5 -16.89 -25.10 34.63
CA VAL A 5 -16.95 -23.77 34.02
C VAL A 5 -15.72 -23.54 33.16
N ILE A 6 -15.93 -23.27 31.88
CA ILE A 6 -14.87 -22.84 30.97
C ILE A 6 -14.64 -21.34 31.19
N ASP A 7 -13.67 -21.00 32.04
CA ASP A 7 -13.32 -19.63 32.38
C ASP A 7 -12.50 -18.94 31.27
N GLY A 8 -13.22 -18.38 30.29
CA GLY A 8 -12.62 -17.65 29.19
C GLY A 8 -11.90 -16.36 29.60
N LYS A 9 -12.19 -15.78 30.77
CA LYS A 9 -11.47 -14.60 31.27
C LYS A 9 -10.06 -14.99 31.68
N THR A 10 -9.90 -16.09 32.39
CA THR A 10 -8.59 -16.62 32.80
C THR A 10 -7.80 -17.06 31.57
N ILE A 11 -8.40 -17.86 30.68
CA ILE A 11 -7.76 -18.31 29.44
C ILE A 11 -7.31 -17.12 28.57
N ALA A 12 -8.15 -16.09 28.41
CA ALA A 12 -7.79 -14.91 27.64
C ALA A 12 -6.63 -14.12 28.28
N ALA A 13 -6.52 -14.12 29.61
CA ALA A 13 -5.41 -13.48 30.30
C ALA A 13 -4.08 -14.21 30.05
N ASP A 14 -4.10 -15.55 30.10
CA ASP A 14 -2.92 -16.38 29.81
C ASP A 14 -2.43 -16.20 28.37
N ILE A 15 -3.37 -16.09 27.42
CA ILE A 15 -3.05 -15.84 26.01
C ILE A 15 -2.41 -14.45 25.86
N ARG A 16 -2.97 -13.41 26.48
CA ARG A 16 -2.37 -12.07 26.45
C ARG A 16 -0.96 -12.06 27.07
N ALA A 17 -0.75 -12.77 28.18
CA ALA A 17 0.57 -12.91 28.79
C ALA A 17 1.56 -13.59 27.83
N SER A 18 1.13 -14.67 27.16
CA SER A 18 1.93 -15.38 26.16
C SER A 18 2.28 -14.50 24.96
N ILE A 19 1.34 -13.69 24.47
CA ILE A 19 1.57 -12.73 23.37
C ILE A 19 2.62 -11.70 23.78
N LYS A 20 2.49 -11.13 25.00
CA LYS A 20 3.44 -10.14 25.52
C LYS A 20 4.86 -10.69 25.57
N GLU A 21 5.02 -11.91 26.08
CA GLU A 21 6.31 -12.58 26.14
C GLU A 21 6.87 -12.86 24.73
N ALA A 22 6.02 -13.36 23.82
CA ALA A 22 6.42 -13.64 22.44
C ALA A 22 6.86 -12.38 21.69
N ILE A 23 6.18 -11.23 21.90
CA ILE A 23 6.58 -9.94 21.33
C ILE A 23 7.95 -9.54 21.87
N ALA A 24 8.17 -9.61 23.18
CA ALA A 24 9.46 -9.26 23.79
C ALA A 24 10.62 -10.13 23.28
N GLN A 25 10.38 -11.45 23.17
CA GLN A 25 11.36 -12.39 22.62
C GLN A 25 11.70 -12.08 21.16
N TYR A 26 10.69 -11.75 20.34
CA TYR A 26 10.91 -11.42 18.93
C TYR A 26 11.62 -10.06 18.76
N GLN A 27 11.31 -9.07 19.60
CA GLN A 27 11.98 -7.78 19.64
C GLN A 27 13.47 -7.89 20.00
N ALA A 28 13.84 -8.85 20.85
CA ALA A 28 15.25 -9.10 21.18
C ALA A 28 16.09 -9.52 19.96
N GLN A 29 15.46 -10.20 18.98
CA GLN A 29 16.09 -10.61 17.72
C GLN A 29 15.92 -9.57 16.61
N HIS A 30 14.85 -8.79 16.68
CA HIS A 30 14.45 -7.79 15.68
C HIS A 30 14.10 -6.46 16.37
N PRO A 31 15.07 -5.57 16.65
CA PRO A 31 14.84 -4.35 17.45
C PRO A 31 13.79 -3.38 16.89
N HIS A 32 13.49 -3.46 15.59
CA HIS A 32 12.48 -2.63 14.92
C HIS A 32 11.09 -3.28 14.87
N PHE A 33 10.92 -4.48 15.43
CA PHE A 33 9.64 -5.17 15.42
C PHE A 33 8.65 -4.51 16.38
N GLN A 34 7.58 -3.94 15.84
CA GLN A 34 6.52 -3.34 16.62
C GLN A 34 5.17 -3.64 15.95
N PRO A 35 4.42 -4.65 16.42
CA PRO A 35 3.08 -4.92 15.90
C PRO A 35 2.19 -3.70 16.07
N GLY A 36 1.31 -3.48 15.09
CA GLY A 36 0.46 -2.29 15.02
C GLY A 36 -0.96 -2.65 14.61
N LEU A 37 -1.93 -2.19 15.38
CA LEU A 37 -3.37 -2.39 15.17
C LEU A 37 -4.05 -1.05 14.95
N ALA A 38 -4.74 -0.89 13.83
CA ALA A 38 -5.61 0.24 13.54
C ALA A 38 -7.08 -0.16 13.70
N ILE A 39 -7.84 0.63 14.45
CA ILE A 39 -9.29 0.46 14.57
C ILE A 39 -9.98 1.70 14.01
N ILE A 40 -10.92 1.49 13.11
CA ILE A 40 -11.77 2.52 12.54
C ILE A 40 -13.13 2.45 13.23
N GLN A 41 -13.55 3.56 13.83
CA GLN A 41 -14.86 3.71 14.48
C GLN A 41 -15.62 4.86 13.82
N VAL A 42 -16.84 4.60 13.37
CA VAL A 42 -17.72 5.63 12.78
C VAL A 42 -18.86 5.94 13.75
N GLY A 43 -19.04 7.22 14.11
CA GLY A 43 -20.08 7.65 15.04
C GLY A 43 -19.74 7.38 16.52
N GLN A 44 -20.68 7.68 17.43
CA GLN A 44 -20.43 7.76 18.89
C GLN A 44 -21.29 6.82 19.74
N GLN A 45 -21.68 5.65 19.22
CA GLN A 45 -22.45 4.69 20.02
C GLN A 45 -21.70 4.30 21.31
N GLU A 46 -22.37 4.42 22.47
CA GLU A 46 -21.75 4.25 23.80
C GLU A 46 -21.10 2.87 23.98
N ASP A 47 -21.78 1.80 23.55
CA ASP A 47 -21.26 0.44 23.63
C ASP A 47 -19.95 0.28 22.84
N SER A 48 -19.89 0.84 21.63
CA SER A 48 -18.70 0.81 20.77
C SER A 48 -17.50 1.52 21.41
N ILE A 49 -17.72 2.64 22.11
CA ILE A 49 -16.66 3.36 22.82
C ILE A 49 -16.03 2.48 23.91
N VAL A 50 -16.85 1.76 24.68
CA VAL A 50 -16.38 0.87 25.74
C VAL A 50 -15.54 -0.27 25.17
N TYR A 51 -15.99 -0.90 24.07
CA TYR A 51 -15.26 -1.98 23.41
C TYR A 51 -13.92 -1.51 22.83
N VAL A 52 -13.90 -0.37 22.14
CA VAL A 52 -12.65 0.17 21.57
C VAL A 52 -11.66 0.53 22.67
N ARG A 53 -12.12 1.11 23.78
CA ARG A 53 -11.28 1.39 24.95
C ARG A 53 -10.69 0.11 25.55
N GLN A 54 -11.47 -0.96 25.62
CA GLN A 54 -10.99 -2.26 26.10
C GLN A 54 -9.93 -2.86 25.17
N LYS A 55 -10.16 -2.81 23.85
CA LYS A 55 -9.18 -3.26 22.83
C LYS A 55 -7.88 -2.46 22.92
N ASN A 56 -7.95 -1.14 23.05
CA ASN A 56 -6.77 -0.27 23.22
C ASN A 56 -5.98 -0.64 24.48
N ARG A 57 -6.66 -0.79 25.62
CA ARG A 57 -6.02 -1.20 26.87
C ARG A 57 -5.33 -2.57 26.73
N ALA A 58 -6.03 -3.56 26.17
CA ALA A 58 -5.48 -4.89 26.01
C ALA A 58 -4.29 -4.91 25.02
N ALA A 59 -4.33 -4.11 23.94
CA ALA A 59 -3.22 -3.94 23.02
C ALA A 59 -1.99 -3.32 23.71
N ALA A 60 -2.20 -2.28 24.52
CA ALA A 60 -1.14 -1.65 25.30
C ALA A 60 -0.52 -2.62 26.33
N GLU A 61 -1.34 -3.43 27.00
CA GLU A 61 -0.89 -4.43 27.98
C GLU A 61 0.10 -5.45 27.39
N VAL A 62 -0.08 -5.83 26.11
CA VAL A 62 0.77 -6.81 25.41
C VAL A 62 1.87 -6.18 24.57
N GLY A 63 1.94 -4.85 24.48
CA GLY A 63 2.96 -4.13 23.70
C GLY A 63 2.65 -3.97 22.21
N ILE A 64 1.37 -4.02 21.81
CA ILE A 64 0.92 -3.72 20.44
C ILE A 64 0.62 -2.22 20.33
N LYS A 65 1.13 -1.56 19.27
CA LYS A 65 0.86 -0.15 19.01
C LYS A 65 -0.56 0.00 18.48
N PHE A 66 -1.38 0.78 19.17
CA PHE A 66 -2.78 0.99 18.81
C PHE A 66 -2.99 2.35 18.13
N GLN A 67 -3.74 2.36 17.04
CA GLN A 67 -4.18 3.57 16.33
C GLN A 67 -5.71 3.59 16.31
N HIS A 68 -6.32 4.63 16.86
CA HIS A 68 -7.77 4.82 16.87
C HIS A 68 -8.17 5.90 15.88
N HIS A 69 -8.89 5.53 14.83
CA HIS A 69 -9.43 6.45 13.85
C HIS A 69 -10.92 6.63 14.11
N GLN A 70 -11.25 7.70 14.85
CA GLN A 70 -12.63 8.10 15.12
C GLN A 70 -13.13 9.02 14.01
N LEU A 71 -14.08 8.53 13.22
CA LEU A 71 -14.75 9.27 12.15
C LEU A 71 -16.10 9.81 12.61
N PRO A 72 -16.53 10.98 12.10
CA PRO A 72 -17.87 11.50 12.36
C PRO A 72 -18.91 10.61 11.68
N GLU A 73 -20.14 10.63 12.19
CA GLU A 73 -21.26 9.92 11.57
C GLU A 73 -21.55 10.42 10.15
N SER A 74 -21.26 11.69 9.84
CA SER A 74 -21.42 12.27 8.51
C SER A 74 -20.37 11.86 7.46
N VAL A 75 -19.41 10.98 7.82
CA VAL A 75 -18.38 10.52 6.88
C VAL A 75 -19.02 9.83 5.68
N THR A 76 -18.47 10.07 4.48
CA THR A 76 -18.93 9.41 3.26
C THR A 76 -18.22 8.08 3.04
N GLN A 77 -18.83 7.19 2.25
CA GLN A 77 -18.20 5.91 1.85
C GLN A 77 -16.82 6.13 1.23
N ALA A 78 -16.68 7.13 0.34
CA ALA A 78 -15.41 7.45 -0.32
C ALA A 78 -14.32 7.87 0.68
N GLN A 79 -14.67 8.65 1.72
CA GLN A 79 -13.74 9.05 2.76
C GLN A 79 -13.32 7.86 3.64
N LEU A 80 -14.26 6.97 3.97
CA LEU A 80 -13.95 5.73 4.69
C LEU A 80 -13.03 4.82 3.85
N MET A 81 -13.28 4.67 2.55
CA MET A 81 -12.44 3.87 1.65
C MET A 81 -11.04 4.46 1.52
N GLN A 82 -10.92 5.79 1.45
CA GLN A 82 -9.62 6.46 1.42
C GLN A 82 -8.81 6.17 2.69
N LEU A 83 -9.43 6.24 3.88
CA LEU A 83 -8.74 5.90 5.12
C LEU A 83 -8.30 4.43 5.14
N ILE A 84 -9.17 3.50 4.74
CA ILE A 84 -8.82 2.08 4.67
C ILE A 84 -7.66 1.85 3.70
N HIS A 85 -7.67 2.54 2.56
CA HIS A 85 -6.57 2.53 1.59
C HIS A 85 -5.26 3.05 2.22
N GLU A 86 -5.28 4.18 2.93
CA GLU A 86 -4.11 4.70 3.64
C GLU A 86 -3.58 3.70 4.67
N LEU A 87 -4.45 3.06 5.46
CA LEU A 87 -4.07 2.07 6.47
C LEU A 87 -3.55 0.75 5.87
N ASN A 88 -4.11 0.32 4.73
CA ASN A 88 -3.56 -0.79 3.96
C ASN A 88 -2.12 -0.54 3.54
N HIS A 89 -1.75 0.72 3.34
CA HIS A 89 -0.44 1.15 2.84
C HIS A 89 0.53 1.61 3.94
N ASP A 90 0.07 1.81 5.17
CA ASP A 90 0.97 2.12 6.28
C ASP A 90 1.78 0.89 6.72
N PRO A 91 3.12 0.86 6.55
CA PRO A 91 3.96 -0.27 6.95
C PRO A 91 4.02 -0.48 8.47
N ARG A 92 3.53 0.48 9.27
CA ARG A 92 3.45 0.39 10.73
C ARG A 92 2.16 -0.30 11.19
N VAL A 93 1.18 -0.44 10.28
CA VAL A 93 -0.12 -1.09 10.55
C VAL A 93 -0.07 -2.51 10.02
N HIS A 94 -0.29 -3.47 10.90
CA HIS A 94 -0.25 -4.91 10.62
C HIS A 94 -1.64 -5.55 10.73
N GLY A 95 -2.57 -4.88 11.42
CA GLY A 95 -3.97 -5.26 11.52
C GLY A 95 -4.88 -4.05 11.41
N ILE A 96 -6.00 -4.20 10.72
CA ILE A 96 -7.07 -3.22 10.55
C ILE A 96 -8.37 -3.89 10.97
N LEU A 97 -9.16 -3.15 11.74
CA LEU A 97 -10.50 -3.55 12.18
C LEU A 97 -11.48 -2.40 11.96
N ILE A 98 -12.65 -2.70 11.41
CA ILE A 98 -13.79 -1.77 11.38
C ILE A 98 -14.72 -2.13 12.53
N GLN A 99 -14.92 -1.18 13.44
CA GLN A 99 -15.82 -1.38 14.57
C GLN A 99 -17.26 -1.30 14.08
N LEU A 100 -17.95 -2.43 14.11
CA LEU A 100 -19.37 -2.54 13.78
C LEU A 100 -20.26 -2.31 15.02
N PRO A 101 -21.52 -1.87 14.83
CA PRO A 101 -22.11 -1.46 13.55
C PRO A 101 -21.59 -0.09 13.08
N ILE A 102 -21.67 0.17 11.78
CA ILE A 102 -21.47 1.51 11.19
C ILE A 102 -22.83 2.12 10.80
N PRO A 103 -22.94 3.44 10.61
CA PRO A 103 -24.19 4.10 10.20
C PRO A 103 -24.83 3.49 8.94
N GLU A 104 -26.16 3.53 8.86
CA GLU A 104 -26.94 2.87 7.80
C GLU A 104 -26.65 3.36 6.38
N HIS A 105 -26.17 4.60 6.21
CA HIS A 105 -25.83 5.15 4.90
C HIS A 105 -24.49 4.64 4.34
N LEU A 106 -23.73 3.87 5.12
CA LEU A 106 -22.47 3.26 4.70
C LEU A 106 -22.68 1.76 4.44
N ASP A 107 -21.95 1.23 3.46
CA ASP A 107 -21.93 -0.20 3.20
C ASP A 107 -20.80 -0.87 4.01
N PRO A 108 -21.12 -1.68 5.04
CA PRO A 108 -20.12 -2.36 5.83
C PRO A 108 -19.38 -3.45 5.05
N GLN A 109 -20.02 -4.09 4.07
CA GLN A 109 -19.38 -5.13 3.28
C GLN A 109 -18.31 -4.52 2.38
N GLU A 110 -18.63 -3.43 1.69
CA GLU A 110 -17.65 -2.70 0.88
C GLU A 110 -16.44 -2.27 1.73
N ALA A 111 -16.69 -1.78 2.95
CA ALA A 111 -15.63 -1.37 3.85
C ALA A 111 -14.77 -2.55 4.33
N ILE A 112 -15.37 -3.68 4.71
CA ILE A 112 -14.64 -4.90 5.10
C ILE A 112 -13.82 -5.45 3.92
N TYR A 113 -14.38 -5.44 2.71
CA TYR A 113 -13.72 -5.97 1.51
C TYR A 113 -12.60 -5.06 1.01
N ALA A 114 -12.62 -3.78 1.36
CA ALA A 114 -11.53 -2.86 1.10
C ALA A 114 -10.30 -3.10 1.98
N ILE A 115 -10.44 -3.79 3.13
CA ILE A 115 -9.30 -4.14 3.99
C ILE A 115 -8.45 -5.20 3.28
N SER A 116 -7.13 -5.00 3.21
CA SER A 116 -6.21 -6.00 2.68
C SER A 116 -6.39 -7.33 3.43
N PRO A 117 -6.50 -8.49 2.75
CA PRO A 117 -6.61 -9.80 3.40
C PRO A 117 -5.50 -10.08 4.42
N HIS A 118 -4.31 -9.50 4.17
CA HIS A 118 -3.11 -9.61 4.99
C HIS A 118 -3.10 -8.69 6.22
N LYS A 119 -4.06 -7.77 6.33
CA LYS A 119 -4.27 -6.92 7.50
C LYS A 119 -5.66 -7.08 8.11
N ASP A 120 -6.53 -7.92 7.55
CA ASP A 120 -7.87 -8.23 8.09
C ASP A 120 -7.80 -9.13 9.32
N VAL A 121 -7.41 -8.55 10.46
CA VAL A 121 -7.21 -9.29 11.71
C VAL A 121 -8.51 -9.78 12.34
N ASP A 122 -9.67 -9.31 11.88
CA ASP A 122 -10.98 -9.86 12.23
C ASP A 122 -11.38 -11.06 11.36
N GLY A 123 -10.66 -11.32 10.27
CA GLY A 123 -10.81 -12.52 9.44
C GLY A 123 -12.07 -12.56 8.57
N PHE A 124 -12.73 -11.43 8.36
CA PHE A 124 -14.01 -11.36 7.62
C PHE A 124 -13.86 -11.11 6.13
N HIS A 125 -12.67 -10.81 5.64
CA HIS A 125 -12.41 -10.64 4.21
C HIS A 125 -12.75 -11.95 3.46
N PRO A 126 -13.43 -11.90 2.30
CA PRO A 126 -13.89 -13.09 1.57
C PRO A 126 -12.77 -14.10 1.25
N LEU A 127 -11.55 -13.61 1.01
CA LEU A 127 -10.38 -14.49 0.82
C LEU A 127 -10.01 -15.28 2.09
N ASN A 128 -10.10 -14.68 3.28
CA ASN A 128 -9.87 -15.36 4.55
C ASN A 128 -10.96 -16.40 4.81
N ILE A 129 -12.24 -16.02 4.69
CA ILE A 129 -13.38 -16.95 4.87
C ILE A 129 -13.39 -18.07 3.81
N GLY A 130 -13.11 -17.73 2.55
CA GLY A 130 -13.06 -18.67 1.45
C GLY A 130 -11.93 -19.69 1.60
N ASN A 131 -10.75 -19.25 2.06
CA ASN A 131 -9.64 -20.17 2.36
C ASN A 131 -9.90 -21.00 3.62
N LEU A 132 -10.58 -20.46 4.63
CA LEU A 132 -11.01 -21.24 5.79
C LEU A 132 -11.90 -22.43 5.40
N SER A 133 -12.75 -22.25 4.39
CA SER A 133 -13.68 -23.30 3.95
C SER A 133 -13.05 -24.35 3.01
N LYS A 134 -11.79 -24.15 2.59
CA LYS A 134 -11.08 -25.08 1.69
C LYS A 134 -10.20 -26.03 2.50
N ARG A 135 -10.21 -27.32 2.16
CA ARG A 135 -9.36 -28.34 2.82
C ARG A 135 -7.85 -28.05 2.72
N GLN A 136 -7.40 -27.50 1.59
CA GLN A 136 -6.02 -27.05 1.39
C GLN A 136 -5.90 -25.52 1.45
N GLY A 137 -6.90 -24.84 2.03
CA GLY A 137 -6.88 -23.40 2.17
C GLY A 137 -6.04 -22.97 3.35
N HIS A 138 -5.36 -21.85 3.17
CA HIS A 138 -4.53 -21.22 4.18
C HIS A 138 -5.00 -19.78 4.36
N PRO A 139 -6.01 -19.53 5.21
CA PRO A 139 -6.42 -18.16 5.51
C PRO A 139 -5.27 -17.41 6.21
N TYR A 140 -5.14 -16.10 5.95
CA TYR A 140 -4.16 -15.30 6.67
C TYR A 140 -4.57 -15.15 8.14
N PHE A 141 -5.87 -14.95 8.37
CA PHE A 141 -6.43 -14.84 9.70
C PHE A 141 -7.71 -15.67 9.83
N LEU A 142 -7.94 -16.18 11.05
CA LEU A 142 -9.19 -16.82 11.43
C LEU A 142 -10.08 -15.80 12.16
N PRO A 143 -11.40 -15.83 11.94
CA PRO A 143 -12.31 -14.96 12.68
C PRO A 143 -12.17 -15.03 14.20
N CYS A 144 -12.04 -13.88 14.85
CA CYS A 144 -11.63 -13.78 16.26
C CYS A 144 -12.53 -14.59 17.21
N THR A 145 -13.86 -14.44 17.09
CA THR A 145 -14.82 -15.14 17.95
C THR A 145 -14.81 -16.66 17.72
N PRO A 146 -14.93 -17.16 16.47
CA PRO A 146 -14.75 -18.58 16.18
C PRO A 146 -13.41 -19.16 16.61
N LYS A 147 -12.29 -18.46 16.35
CA LYS A 147 -10.94 -18.84 16.83
C LYS A 147 -10.94 -18.97 18.36
N GLY A 148 -11.61 -18.05 19.06
CA GLY A 148 -11.78 -18.06 20.50
C GLY A 148 -12.56 -19.27 21.01
N CYS A 149 -13.69 -19.62 20.37
CA CYS A 149 -14.46 -20.82 20.71
C CYS A 149 -13.62 -22.10 20.58
N ILE A 150 -12.85 -22.24 19.50
CA ILE A 150 -11.95 -23.39 19.31
C ILE A 150 -10.87 -23.43 20.39
N GLU A 151 -10.29 -22.28 20.73
CA GLU A 151 -9.24 -22.22 21.77
C GLU A 151 -9.79 -22.59 23.17
N LEU A 152 -11.03 -22.18 23.48
CA LEU A 152 -11.72 -22.59 24.69
C LEU A 152 -11.91 -24.12 24.76
N LEU A 153 -12.33 -24.75 23.67
CA LEU A 153 -12.48 -26.22 23.60
C LEU A 153 -11.12 -26.90 23.83
N LYS A 154 -10.08 -26.46 23.12
CA LYS A 154 -8.73 -27.03 23.20
C LYS A 154 -8.15 -26.95 24.62
N ARG A 155 -8.18 -25.75 25.23
CA ARG A 155 -7.62 -25.54 26.56
C ARG A 155 -8.43 -26.18 27.68
N SER A 156 -9.69 -26.50 27.42
CA SER A 156 -10.54 -27.29 28.33
C SER A 156 -10.36 -28.80 28.16
N GLY A 157 -9.44 -29.25 27.32
CA GLY A 157 -9.18 -30.68 27.09
C GLY A 157 -10.30 -31.39 26.33
N VAL A 158 -11.17 -30.66 25.61
CA VAL A 158 -12.27 -31.23 24.85
C VAL A 158 -11.76 -31.72 23.50
N GLU A 159 -11.85 -33.03 23.28
CA GLU A 159 -11.56 -33.65 21.98
C GLU A 159 -12.67 -33.34 20.97
N VAL A 160 -12.32 -32.69 19.87
CA VAL A 160 -13.27 -32.26 18.82
C VAL A 160 -13.44 -33.34 17.73
N ALA A 161 -12.36 -34.04 17.38
CA ALA A 161 -12.35 -35.04 16.31
C ALA A 161 -13.37 -36.16 16.57
N GLY A 162 -14.15 -36.51 15.55
CA GLY A 162 -15.17 -37.57 15.62
C GLY A 162 -16.43 -37.22 16.43
N ARG A 163 -16.49 -36.06 17.10
CA ARG A 163 -17.66 -35.62 17.86
C ARG A 163 -18.76 -35.07 16.95
N LYS A 164 -20.01 -35.17 17.41
CA LYS A 164 -21.14 -34.46 16.80
C LYS A 164 -21.20 -33.04 17.34
N ALA A 165 -20.88 -32.07 16.51
CA ALA A 165 -21.01 -30.65 16.85
C ALA A 165 -22.29 -30.06 16.26
N VAL A 166 -23.02 -29.27 17.05
CA VAL A 166 -24.17 -28.49 16.57
C VAL A 166 -23.85 -27.01 16.75
N VAL A 167 -23.96 -26.24 15.67
CA VAL A 167 -23.80 -24.79 15.69
C VAL A 167 -25.16 -24.16 15.42
N ILE A 168 -25.64 -23.32 16.33
CA ILE A 168 -26.92 -22.59 16.17
C ILE A 168 -26.60 -21.14 15.84
N GLY A 169 -27.03 -20.71 14.65
CA GLY A 169 -26.70 -19.41 14.08
C GLY A 169 -25.77 -19.59 12.89
N ARG A 170 -26.06 -18.88 11.79
CA ARG A 170 -25.33 -18.97 10.50
C ARG A 170 -24.83 -17.62 10.01
N SER A 171 -24.52 -16.71 10.95
CA SER A 171 -23.96 -15.41 10.61
C SER A 171 -22.59 -15.57 9.95
N ASP A 172 -22.25 -14.64 9.06
CA ASP A 172 -20.96 -14.64 8.34
C ASP A 172 -19.78 -14.42 9.28
N ILE A 173 -20.03 -13.80 10.44
CA ILE A 173 -18.99 -13.44 11.42
C ILE A 173 -18.73 -14.52 12.49
N VAL A 174 -19.69 -15.40 12.78
CA VAL A 174 -19.56 -16.39 13.86
C VAL A 174 -19.98 -17.78 13.42
N GLY A 175 -21.26 -17.96 13.05
CA GLY A 175 -21.83 -19.28 12.84
C GLY A 175 -21.18 -20.07 11.71
N THR A 176 -21.10 -19.45 10.53
CA THR A 176 -20.55 -20.09 9.33
C THR A 176 -19.05 -20.38 9.47
N PRO A 177 -18.19 -19.45 9.95
CA PRO A 177 -16.78 -19.77 10.17
C PRO A 177 -16.56 -20.83 11.25
N LEU A 178 -17.38 -20.86 12.30
CA LEU A 178 -17.24 -21.86 13.36
C LEU A 178 -17.62 -23.25 12.87
N PHE A 179 -18.65 -23.36 12.03
CA PHE A 179 -18.97 -24.60 11.31
C PHE A 179 -17.75 -25.11 10.54
N ALA A 180 -17.11 -24.24 9.75
CA ALA A 180 -15.93 -24.60 8.97
C ALA A 180 -14.75 -25.02 9.84
N LEU A 181 -14.49 -24.32 10.95
CA LEU A 181 -13.41 -24.65 11.88
C LEU A 181 -13.61 -26.00 12.58
N LEU A 182 -14.83 -26.27 13.08
CA LEU A 182 -15.14 -27.55 13.72
C LEU A 182 -15.04 -28.71 12.72
N ASN A 183 -15.54 -28.51 11.50
CA ASN A 183 -15.42 -29.50 10.43
C ASN A 183 -13.95 -29.72 10.03
N GLY A 184 -13.13 -28.68 10.00
CA GLY A 184 -11.69 -28.77 9.77
C GLY A 184 -10.90 -29.44 10.91
N LEU A 185 -11.51 -29.60 12.08
CA LEU A 185 -11.01 -30.36 13.23
C LEU A 185 -11.64 -31.76 13.31
N ASP A 186 -12.14 -32.27 12.18
CA ASP A 186 -12.72 -33.61 12.03
C ASP A 186 -14.00 -33.87 12.86
N ALA A 187 -14.73 -32.82 13.27
CA ALA A 187 -16.07 -32.99 13.84
C ALA A 187 -17.12 -33.24 12.74
N THR A 188 -18.16 -34.01 13.06
CA THR A 188 -19.38 -34.06 12.24
C THR A 188 -20.28 -32.91 12.67
N VAL A 189 -20.44 -31.89 11.81
CA VAL A 189 -21.09 -30.62 12.20
C VAL A 189 -22.47 -30.47 11.57
N THR A 190 -23.47 -30.12 12.39
CA THR A 190 -24.80 -29.69 11.93
C THR A 190 -24.97 -28.19 12.17
N LEU A 191 -25.25 -27.43 11.12
CA LEU A 191 -25.53 -26.00 11.20
C LEU A 191 -27.04 -25.73 11.26
N CYS A 192 -27.50 -25.11 12.34
CA CYS A 192 -28.90 -24.78 12.58
C CYS A 192 -29.17 -23.27 12.44
N HIS A 193 -30.40 -22.91 12.11
CA HIS A 193 -30.85 -21.52 11.97
C HIS A 193 -32.35 -21.40 12.24
N ARG A 194 -32.89 -20.17 12.17
CA ARG A 194 -34.31 -19.84 12.46
C ARG A 194 -35.39 -20.62 11.67
N ARG A 195 -35.00 -21.45 10.69
CA ARG A 195 -35.92 -22.27 9.87
C ARG A 195 -35.69 -23.77 10.07
N THR A 196 -34.83 -24.16 11.00
CA THR A 196 -34.56 -25.55 11.31
C THR A 196 -35.74 -26.13 12.08
N SER A 197 -36.38 -27.15 11.53
CA SER A 197 -37.43 -27.93 12.20
C SER A 197 -36.82 -28.84 13.27
N ASN A 198 -37.57 -29.10 14.34
CA ASN A 198 -37.18 -30.02 15.43
C ASN A 198 -35.81 -29.69 16.05
N LEU A 199 -35.55 -28.39 16.28
CA LEU A 199 -34.27 -27.90 16.79
C LEU A 199 -33.86 -28.59 18.11
N GLU A 200 -34.81 -28.82 19.01
CA GLU A 200 -34.58 -29.51 20.30
C GLU A 200 -34.02 -30.92 20.11
N ALA A 201 -34.59 -31.69 19.19
CA ALA A 201 -34.13 -33.05 18.89
C ALA A 201 -32.71 -33.05 18.29
N ILE A 202 -32.37 -32.04 17.48
CA ILE A 202 -31.02 -31.90 16.92
C ILE A 202 -30.03 -31.55 18.03
N ILE A 203 -30.35 -30.60 18.91
CA ILE A 203 -29.51 -30.24 20.07
C ILE A 203 -29.26 -31.45 20.96
N GLY A 204 -30.28 -32.29 21.17
CA GLY A 204 -30.16 -33.52 21.97
C GLY A 204 -29.16 -34.55 21.45
N THR A 205 -28.66 -34.38 20.21
CA THR A 205 -27.59 -35.24 19.64
C THR A 205 -26.17 -34.67 19.79
N ALA A 206 -26.04 -33.41 20.19
CA ALA A 206 -24.78 -32.67 20.19
C ALA A 206 -23.85 -33.13 21.33
N ASP A 207 -22.64 -33.56 20.98
CA ASP A 207 -21.54 -33.68 21.95
C ASP A 207 -20.94 -32.30 22.27
N ILE A 208 -20.89 -31.43 21.26
CA ILE A 208 -20.45 -30.04 21.36
C ILE A 208 -21.56 -29.16 20.81
N LEU A 209 -22.10 -28.26 21.63
CA LEU A 209 -23.09 -27.28 21.23
C LEU A 209 -22.47 -25.89 21.25
N VAL A 210 -22.59 -25.15 20.14
CA VAL A 210 -22.22 -23.74 20.10
C VAL A 210 -23.41 -22.89 19.67
N VAL A 211 -23.74 -21.86 20.46
CA VAL A 211 -24.94 -21.03 20.26
C VAL A 211 -24.53 -19.58 20.02
N ALA A 212 -24.96 -19.01 18.90
CA ALA A 212 -24.63 -17.66 18.46
C ALA A 212 -25.80 -17.02 17.68
N ILE A 213 -26.92 -16.79 18.37
CA ILE A 213 -28.17 -16.26 17.79
C ILE A 213 -28.58 -14.91 18.36
N GLY A 214 -28.01 -14.45 19.48
CA GLY A 214 -28.37 -13.17 20.09
C GLY A 214 -29.80 -13.15 20.61
N GLN A 215 -30.22 -14.24 21.28
CA GLN A 215 -31.53 -14.37 21.91
C GLN A 215 -31.37 -14.87 23.33
N ALA A 216 -31.64 -13.99 24.29
CA ALA A 216 -31.44 -14.24 25.72
C ALA A 216 -32.10 -15.57 26.17
N GLN A 217 -31.28 -16.47 26.72
CA GLN A 217 -31.72 -17.71 27.37
C GLN A 217 -32.67 -18.58 26.52
N PHE A 218 -32.53 -18.56 25.19
CA PHE A 218 -33.38 -19.30 24.28
C PHE A 218 -33.20 -20.82 24.43
N VAL A 219 -31.95 -21.30 24.45
CA VAL A 219 -31.65 -22.73 24.56
C VAL A 219 -31.79 -23.19 26.01
N GLN A 220 -32.71 -24.11 26.25
CA GLN A 220 -32.97 -24.68 27.58
C GLN A 220 -32.06 -25.86 27.90
N GLY A 221 -31.72 -26.06 29.17
CA GLY A 221 -30.92 -27.19 29.62
C GLY A 221 -31.55 -28.56 29.33
N SER A 222 -32.89 -28.65 29.27
CA SER A 222 -33.62 -29.87 28.93
C SER A 222 -33.41 -30.34 27.49
N TRP A 223 -32.95 -29.46 26.60
CA TRP A 223 -32.66 -29.79 25.20
C TRP A 223 -31.29 -30.43 25.01
N LEU A 224 -30.39 -30.29 26.01
CA LEU A 224 -29.01 -30.72 25.91
C LEU A 224 -28.87 -32.23 26.04
N LYS A 225 -27.95 -32.80 25.27
CA LYS A 225 -27.43 -34.14 25.54
C LYS A 225 -26.73 -34.17 26.91
N PRO A 226 -27.01 -35.15 27.79
CA PRO A 226 -26.24 -35.31 29.03
C PRO A 226 -24.74 -35.42 28.76
N GLY A 227 -23.94 -34.58 29.43
CA GLY A 227 -22.50 -34.52 29.24
C GLY A 227 -22.01 -33.69 28.04
N ALA A 228 -22.90 -32.99 27.33
CA ALA A 228 -22.51 -32.09 26.24
C ALA A 228 -21.56 -30.98 26.72
N VAL A 229 -20.71 -30.50 25.83
CA VAL A 229 -19.91 -29.28 26.01
C VAL A 229 -20.66 -28.12 25.38
N VAL A 230 -20.90 -27.04 26.14
CA VAL A 230 -21.70 -25.89 25.70
C VAL A 230 -20.83 -24.64 25.62
N ILE A 231 -20.72 -24.07 24.41
CA ILE A 231 -20.12 -22.76 24.16
C ILE A 231 -21.24 -21.77 23.83
N ASP A 232 -21.42 -20.80 24.71
CA ASP A 232 -22.41 -19.73 24.58
C ASP A 232 -21.71 -18.45 24.12
N VAL A 233 -21.97 -18.06 22.88
CA VAL A 233 -21.42 -16.85 22.25
C VAL A 233 -22.33 -15.65 22.47
N GLY A 234 -23.59 -15.88 22.87
CA GLY A 234 -24.59 -14.85 23.04
C GLY A 234 -24.17 -13.79 24.05
N MET A 235 -24.53 -12.55 23.78
CA MET A 235 -24.37 -11.45 24.73
C MET A 235 -25.59 -10.55 24.64
N ASN A 236 -26.54 -10.78 25.53
CA ASN A 236 -27.84 -10.12 25.56
C ASN A 236 -27.98 -9.33 26.84
N ALA A 237 -28.31 -8.04 26.74
CA ALA A 237 -28.62 -7.21 27.90
C ALA A 237 -30.10 -7.36 28.27
N ILE A 238 -30.37 -7.75 29.51
CA ILE A 238 -31.73 -7.81 30.06
C ILE A 238 -31.86 -6.98 31.34
N PRO A 239 -33.04 -6.42 31.64
CA PRO A 239 -33.25 -5.62 32.84
C PRO A 239 -32.91 -6.36 34.13
N ASP A 240 -32.16 -5.71 35.01
CA ASP A 240 -31.80 -6.19 36.35
C ASP A 240 -31.53 -5.00 37.27
N ALA A 241 -32.51 -4.69 38.12
CA ALA A 241 -32.44 -3.58 39.09
C ALA A 241 -31.32 -3.76 40.14
N THR A 242 -30.74 -4.96 40.28
CA THR A 242 -29.63 -5.21 41.21
C THR A 242 -28.27 -4.76 40.65
N LYS A 243 -28.17 -4.47 39.34
CA LYS A 243 -26.94 -3.99 38.70
C LYS A 243 -26.91 -2.47 38.64
N LYS A 244 -25.72 -1.89 38.77
CA LYS A 244 -25.50 -0.43 38.66
C LYS A 244 -25.98 0.15 37.32
N SER A 245 -25.89 -0.62 36.25
CA SER A 245 -26.37 -0.26 34.91
C SER A 245 -27.87 -0.46 34.71
N GLY A 246 -28.58 -1.03 35.69
CA GLY A 246 -29.98 -1.48 35.55
C GLY A 246 -30.16 -2.68 34.62
N MET A 247 -29.06 -3.25 34.10
CA MET A 247 -29.05 -4.33 33.11
C MET A 247 -28.00 -5.40 33.49
N ARG A 248 -28.34 -6.68 33.31
CA ARG A 248 -27.39 -7.81 33.37
C ARG A 248 -27.18 -8.40 31.98
N LEU A 249 -25.97 -8.90 31.73
CA LEU A 249 -25.65 -9.64 30.52
C LEU A 249 -25.95 -11.12 30.73
N VAL A 250 -26.64 -11.74 29.78
CA VAL A 250 -26.91 -13.18 29.72
C VAL A 250 -26.61 -13.71 28.32
N GLY A 251 -26.33 -15.00 28.24
CA GLY A 251 -26.06 -15.68 26.97
C GLY A 251 -27.32 -16.11 26.24
N ASP A 252 -27.13 -16.87 25.17
CA ASP A 252 -28.23 -17.48 24.40
C ASP A 252 -28.74 -18.78 25.05
N VAL A 253 -27.99 -19.33 26.01
CA VAL A 253 -28.33 -20.53 26.77
C VAL A 253 -28.82 -20.14 28.15
N ASP A 254 -29.87 -20.81 28.64
CA ASP A 254 -30.22 -20.74 30.05
C ASP A 254 -29.17 -21.46 30.91
N TYR A 255 -28.16 -20.71 31.35
CA TYR A 255 -27.01 -21.22 32.08
C TYR A 255 -27.38 -22.04 33.32
N ALA A 256 -28.41 -21.62 34.06
CA ALA A 256 -28.81 -22.27 35.31
C ALA A 256 -29.28 -23.71 35.07
N SER A 257 -30.16 -23.94 34.09
CA SER A 257 -30.60 -25.29 33.72
C SER A 257 -29.53 -26.07 32.96
N ALA A 258 -28.82 -25.43 32.03
CA ALA A 258 -27.81 -26.08 31.20
C ALA A 258 -26.60 -26.61 31.99
N SER A 259 -26.15 -25.86 33.01
CA SER A 259 -25.01 -26.24 33.85
C SER A 259 -25.25 -27.49 34.70
N GLN A 260 -26.49 -27.97 34.83
CA GLN A 260 -26.81 -29.22 35.53
C GLN A 260 -26.75 -30.46 34.61
N VAL A 261 -26.69 -30.26 33.30
CA VAL A 261 -26.72 -31.31 32.27
C VAL A 261 -25.38 -31.43 31.53
N ALA A 262 -24.77 -30.29 31.21
CA ALA A 262 -23.51 -30.22 30.47
C ALA A 262 -22.33 -30.79 31.28
N SER A 263 -21.30 -31.29 30.58
CA SER A 263 -20.00 -31.60 31.20
C SER A 263 -19.16 -30.34 31.38
N HIS A 264 -19.20 -29.45 30.39
CA HIS A 264 -18.50 -28.16 30.40
C HIS A 264 -19.40 -27.07 29.84
N ILE A 265 -19.30 -25.86 30.37
CA ILE A 265 -20.11 -24.72 29.93
C ILE A 265 -19.35 -23.40 30.06
N THR A 266 -19.47 -22.53 29.06
CA THR A 266 -18.95 -21.15 29.17
C THR A 266 -19.95 -20.24 29.90
N PRO A 267 -19.51 -19.41 30.86
CA PRO A 267 -20.38 -18.43 31.49
C PRO A 267 -20.58 -17.19 30.59
N VAL A 268 -21.69 -16.49 30.76
CA VAL A 268 -21.91 -15.17 30.17
C VAL A 268 -22.31 -14.18 31.27
N PRO A 269 -21.53 -13.10 31.49
CA PRO A 269 -20.25 -12.77 30.86
C PRO A 269 -19.10 -13.65 31.37
N GLY A 270 -17.93 -13.59 30.69
CA GLY A 270 -16.69 -14.23 31.15
C GLY A 270 -16.24 -15.46 30.34
N GLY A 271 -17.07 -15.95 29.42
CA GLY A 271 -16.75 -17.02 28.49
C GLY A 271 -16.11 -16.51 27.20
N VAL A 272 -16.89 -16.45 26.12
CA VAL A 272 -16.37 -16.18 24.76
C VAL A 272 -15.92 -14.73 24.56
N GLY A 273 -16.60 -13.73 25.15
CA GLY A 273 -16.29 -12.30 24.93
C GLY A 273 -14.82 -11.90 25.18
N PRO A 274 -14.21 -12.23 26.34
CA PRO A 274 -12.79 -11.99 26.59
C PRO A 274 -11.84 -12.64 25.58
N MET A 275 -12.22 -13.80 25.03
CA MET A 275 -11.42 -14.52 24.03
C MET A 275 -11.36 -13.78 22.70
N THR A 276 -12.46 -13.14 22.28
CA THR A 276 -12.49 -12.38 21.02
C THR A 276 -11.41 -11.30 20.99
N VAL A 277 -11.20 -10.57 22.09
CA VAL A 277 -10.14 -9.55 22.18
C VAL A 277 -8.76 -10.21 22.19
N ALA A 278 -8.57 -11.31 22.93
CA ALA A 278 -7.28 -12.00 22.94
C ALA A 278 -6.89 -12.54 21.55
N MET A 279 -7.86 -13.09 20.81
CA MET A 279 -7.66 -13.59 19.45
C MET A 279 -7.37 -12.48 18.44
N LEU A 280 -7.99 -11.31 18.58
CA LEU A 280 -7.65 -10.13 17.77
C LEU A 280 -6.18 -9.72 17.95
N LEU A 281 -5.70 -9.70 19.19
CA LEU A 281 -4.30 -9.37 19.48
C LEU A 281 -3.35 -10.47 18.97
N GLN A 282 -3.74 -11.73 19.10
CA GLN A 282 -3.00 -12.87 18.56
C GLN A 282 -2.89 -12.77 17.02
N ASN A 283 -3.99 -12.49 16.32
CA ASN A 283 -4.00 -12.29 14.87
C ASN A 283 -3.11 -11.11 14.48
N THR A 284 -3.17 -9.99 15.23
CA THR A 284 -2.29 -8.83 14.98
C THR A 284 -0.82 -9.18 15.13
N PHE A 285 -0.45 -9.94 16.17
CA PHE A 285 0.92 -10.40 16.38
C PHE A 285 1.39 -11.35 15.26
N GLU A 286 0.56 -12.31 14.89
CA GLU A 286 0.82 -13.24 13.77
C GLU A 286 1.01 -12.49 12.46
N GLY A 287 0.15 -11.50 12.17
CA GLY A 287 0.24 -10.64 10.99
C GLY A 287 1.53 -9.85 10.95
N ALA A 288 1.93 -9.25 12.08
CA ALA A 288 3.20 -8.53 12.18
C ALA A 288 4.40 -9.46 11.96
N LYS A 289 4.39 -10.66 12.57
CA LYS A 289 5.46 -11.65 12.42
C LYS A 289 5.59 -12.13 10.98
N ALA A 290 4.48 -12.35 10.28
CA ALA A 290 4.47 -12.80 8.89
C ALA A 290 5.20 -11.82 7.94
N VAL A 291 5.12 -10.52 8.20
CA VAL A 291 5.83 -9.48 7.42
C VAL A 291 7.36 -9.54 7.63
N MET A 292 7.82 -10.04 8.78
CA MET A 292 9.24 -10.11 9.14
C MET A 292 9.91 -11.47 8.84
N ASP A 293 9.13 -12.53 8.64
CA ASP A 293 9.67 -13.90 8.55
C ASP A 293 10.64 -14.07 7.36
N PRO A 294 11.93 -14.43 7.60
CA PRO A 294 12.89 -14.71 6.54
C PRO A 294 12.52 -15.90 5.65
N ALA A 295 11.57 -16.76 6.05
CA ALA A 295 11.04 -17.85 5.22
C ALA A 295 10.24 -17.33 4.02
N HIS A 296 9.77 -16.08 4.05
CA HIS A 296 9.38 -15.31 2.87
C HIS A 296 10.64 -14.85 2.12
N LYS A 297 11.46 -15.80 1.63
CA LYS A 297 12.54 -15.44 0.70
C LYS A 297 11.91 -15.03 -0.63
N VAL A 298 12.32 -13.87 -1.14
CA VAL A 298 12.05 -13.46 -2.53
C VAL A 298 12.50 -14.60 -3.44
N ARG A 299 11.54 -15.23 -4.13
CA ARG A 299 11.80 -16.32 -5.07
C ARG A 299 11.30 -15.90 -6.43
N ILE A 300 12.22 -15.40 -7.24
CA ILE A 300 11.95 -15.03 -8.62
C ILE A 300 11.93 -16.31 -9.45
N THR A 301 10.86 -16.51 -10.21
CA THR A 301 10.76 -17.63 -11.16
C THR A 301 11.23 -17.15 -12.53
N PRO A 302 12.45 -17.46 -12.98
CA PRO A 302 12.95 -16.97 -14.27
C PRO A 302 12.11 -17.51 -15.43
N LEU A 303 11.97 -16.72 -16.50
CA LEU A 303 11.41 -17.20 -17.75
C LEU A 303 12.38 -18.18 -18.41
N PRO A 304 11.93 -19.36 -18.87
CA PRO A 304 12.82 -20.31 -19.53
C PRO A 304 13.30 -19.75 -20.87
N LEU A 305 14.60 -19.87 -21.14
CA LEU A 305 15.19 -19.54 -22.43
C LEU A 305 15.24 -20.80 -23.31
N ARG A 306 14.90 -20.66 -24.60
CA ARG A 306 15.04 -21.70 -25.62
C ARG A 306 15.94 -21.18 -26.75
N PRO A 307 17.27 -21.29 -26.61
CA PRO A 307 18.19 -20.82 -27.64
C PRO A 307 17.99 -21.57 -28.96
N LEU A 308 18.06 -20.84 -30.07
CA LEU A 308 17.95 -21.36 -31.44
C LEU A 308 19.30 -21.25 -32.16
N HIS A 309 19.53 -22.16 -33.11
CA HIS A 309 20.70 -22.16 -33.98
C HIS A 309 20.27 -22.33 -35.45
N PRO A 310 20.70 -21.45 -36.38
CA PRO A 310 21.49 -20.23 -36.14
C PRO A 310 20.75 -19.22 -35.24
N VAL A 311 21.50 -18.34 -34.56
CA VAL A 311 20.92 -17.35 -33.64
C VAL A 311 20.06 -16.38 -34.46
N PRO A 312 18.75 -16.20 -34.13
CA PRO A 312 17.88 -15.28 -34.84
C PRO A 312 18.27 -13.81 -34.63
N SER A 313 17.58 -12.89 -35.31
CA SER A 313 17.76 -11.47 -35.04
C SER A 313 17.30 -11.10 -33.62
N ASP A 314 17.84 -10.01 -33.04
CA ASP A 314 17.47 -9.55 -31.69
C ASP A 314 15.95 -9.36 -31.53
N ILE A 315 15.29 -8.83 -32.56
CA ILE A 315 13.84 -8.59 -32.55
C ILE A 315 13.06 -9.91 -32.57
N ASP A 316 13.50 -10.91 -33.33
CA ASP A 316 12.85 -12.24 -33.35
C ASP A 316 13.00 -12.94 -31.99
N ILE A 317 14.16 -12.79 -31.34
CA ILE A 317 14.39 -13.32 -30.00
C ILE A 317 13.48 -12.62 -28.98
N ALA A 318 13.37 -11.29 -29.03
CA ALA A 318 12.54 -10.51 -28.12
C ALA A 318 11.05 -10.84 -28.27
N MET A 319 10.56 -10.93 -29.51
CA MET A 319 9.16 -11.25 -29.84
C MET A 319 8.82 -12.73 -29.62
N GLY A 320 9.81 -13.62 -29.67
CA GLY A 320 9.63 -15.05 -29.42
C GLY A 320 9.44 -15.44 -27.95
N GLN A 321 9.68 -14.51 -27.02
CA GLN A 321 9.48 -14.74 -25.58
C GLN A 321 8.17 -14.08 -25.12
N ILE A 322 7.40 -14.77 -24.27
CA ILE A 322 6.22 -14.20 -23.62
C ILE A 322 6.66 -13.51 -22.33
N PRO A 323 6.53 -12.18 -22.20
CA PRO A 323 6.94 -11.49 -20.98
C PRO A 323 6.06 -11.90 -19.79
N LYS A 324 6.67 -11.94 -18.59
CA LYS A 324 5.94 -12.10 -17.34
C LYS A 324 5.16 -10.82 -17.01
N GLN A 325 3.91 -10.96 -16.56
CA GLN A 325 3.16 -9.80 -16.06
C GLN A 325 3.91 -9.12 -14.91
N ILE A 326 3.94 -7.79 -14.93
CA ILE A 326 4.69 -6.99 -13.95
C ILE A 326 4.13 -7.14 -12.54
N THR A 327 2.81 -7.32 -12.40
CA THR A 327 2.14 -7.59 -11.13
C THR A 327 2.65 -8.90 -10.51
N ARG A 328 2.79 -9.95 -11.31
CA ARG A 328 3.36 -11.22 -10.85
C ARG A 328 4.84 -11.09 -10.45
N LEU A 329 5.62 -10.30 -11.19
CA LEU A 329 7.00 -10.02 -10.80
C LEU A 329 7.06 -9.22 -9.49
N ALA A 330 6.19 -8.22 -9.32
CA ALA A 330 6.07 -7.44 -8.11
C ALA A 330 5.71 -8.31 -6.90
N ASP A 331 4.77 -9.26 -7.06
CA ASP A 331 4.42 -10.24 -6.02
C ASP A 331 5.62 -11.14 -5.65
N GLU A 332 6.34 -11.67 -6.65
CA GLU A 332 7.55 -12.48 -6.43
C GLU A 332 8.63 -11.70 -5.67
N LEU A 333 8.70 -10.38 -5.91
CA LEU A 333 9.59 -9.43 -5.25
C LEU A 333 9.06 -8.91 -3.90
N GLN A 334 7.84 -9.28 -3.51
CA GLN A 334 7.17 -8.80 -2.30
C GLN A 334 7.04 -7.26 -2.29
N LEU A 335 6.75 -6.70 -3.45
CA LEU A 335 6.22 -5.36 -3.57
C LEU A 335 4.71 -5.45 -3.35
N SER A 336 4.23 -4.60 -2.45
CA SER A 336 2.81 -4.43 -2.20
C SER A 336 2.17 -3.71 -3.39
N PRO A 337 0.85 -3.89 -3.66
CA PRO A 337 0.18 -3.24 -4.80
C PRO A 337 0.26 -1.71 -4.88
N HIS A 338 0.62 -1.02 -3.79
CA HIS A 338 0.82 0.44 -3.74
C HIS A 338 2.28 0.86 -3.90
N GLU A 339 3.20 -0.09 -3.79
CA GLU A 339 4.62 0.16 -3.95
C GLU A 339 5.01 0.21 -5.43
N PHE A 340 4.07 -0.02 -6.34
CA PHE A 340 4.28 0.13 -7.75
C PHE A 340 3.01 0.55 -8.50
N ASP A 341 3.19 1.36 -9.53
CA ASP A 341 2.14 1.73 -10.48
C ASP A 341 2.37 0.98 -11.79
N SER A 342 1.41 0.16 -12.20
CA SER A 342 1.51 -0.59 -13.47
C SER A 342 1.26 0.33 -14.68
N TYR A 343 2.17 0.28 -15.64
CA TYR A 343 2.07 0.96 -16.95
C TYR A 343 1.90 -0.08 -18.04
N GLY A 344 0.67 -0.55 -18.19
CA GLY A 344 0.38 -1.73 -19.00
C GLY A 344 0.79 -3.04 -18.29
N PRO A 345 0.79 -4.17 -19.01
CA PRO A 345 0.92 -5.49 -18.40
C PRO A 345 2.35 -5.85 -17.95
N TYR A 346 3.39 -5.19 -18.47
CA TYR A 346 4.79 -5.64 -18.35
C TYR A 346 5.77 -4.59 -17.81
N LYS A 347 5.28 -3.42 -17.39
CA LYS A 347 6.09 -2.30 -16.91
C LYS A 347 5.46 -1.67 -15.67
N ALA A 348 6.27 -1.17 -14.76
CA ALA A 348 5.79 -0.42 -13.61
C ALA A 348 6.78 0.67 -13.16
N LYS A 349 6.27 1.70 -12.50
CA LYS A 349 7.07 2.57 -11.63
C LYS A 349 7.05 1.98 -10.23
N VAL A 350 8.16 2.10 -9.50
CA VAL A 350 8.25 1.64 -8.10
C VAL A 350 8.34 2.85 -7.17
N SER A 351 7.51 2.89 -6.12
CA SER A 351 7.49 3.98 -5.12
C SER A 351 8.78 4.00 -4.28
N MET A 352 9.20 5.20 -3.85
CA MET A 352 10.31 5.35 -2.88
C MET A 352 9.96 4.84 -1.49
N ASP A 353 8.68 4.66 -1.18
CA ASP A 353 8.23 4.19 0.14
C ASP A 353 8.77 2.78 0.44
N VAL A 354 9.09 2.01 -0.62
CA VAL A 354 9.82 0.74 -0.52
C VAL A 354 11.12 0.92 0.27
N LEU A 355 11.86 2.02 0.07
CA LEU A 355 13.11 2.27 0.79
C LEU A 355 12.87 2.53 2.27
N GLN A 356 11.75 3.17 2.62
CA GLN A 356 11.39 3.42 4.02
C GLN A 356 11.02 2.10 4.71
N ARG A 357 10.19 1.26 4.05
CA ARG A 357 9.82 -0.06 4.57
C ARG A 357 11.04 -0.98 4.73
N LEU A 358 11.99 -0.91 3.81
CA LEU A 358 13.18 -1.74 3.81
C LEU A 358 14.38 -1.12 4.54
N ALA A 359 14.22 0.03 5.22
CA ALA A 359 15.32 0.75 5.86
C ALA A 359 16.10 -0.08 6.90
N GLY A 360 15.42 -1.02 7.57
CA GLY A 360 16.05 -1.95 8.53
C GLY A 360 16.72 -3.18 7.89
N ARG A 361 16.60 -3.37 6.56
CA ARG A 361 17.24 -4.49 5.86
C ARG A 361 18.67 -4.13 5.47
N ARG A 362 19.55 -5.14 5.46
CA ARG A 362 20.93 -4.98 4.98
C ARG A 362 20.91 -4.68 3.48
N ASN A 363 21.64 -3.63 3.08
CA ASN A 363 21.81 -3.29 1.67
C ASN A 363 22.42 -4.45 0.86
N GLY A 364 21.93 -4.59 -0.38
CA GLY A 364 22.49 -5.52 -1.36
C GLY A 364 23.89 -5.12 -1.81
N LYS A 365 24.53 -6.00 -2.59
CA LYS A 365 25.81 -5.69 -3.24
C LYS A 365 25.55 -4.85 -4.49
N TYR A 366 26.30 -3.75 -4.62
CA TYR A 366 26.27 -2.92 -5.82
C TYR A 366 27.41 -3.34 -6.77
N ILE A 367 27.07 -3.79 -7.97
CA ILE A 367 28.03 -4.23 -8.98
C ILE A 367 28.02 -3.22 -10.13
N ILE A 368 29.17 -2.63 -10.42
CA ILE A 368 29.32 -1.65 -11.49
C ILE A 368 29.93 -2.35 -12.70
N VAL A 369 29.19 -2.36 -13.81
CA VAL A 369 29.71 -2.79 -15.11
C VAL A 369 30.33 -1.57 -15.80
N ALA A 370 31.62 -1.36 -15.59
CA ALA A 370 32.39 -0.32 -16.27
C ALA A 370 32.68 -0.72 -17.74
N GLY A 371 32.89 0.28 -18.61
CA GLY A 371 32.82 0.11 -20.05
C GLY A 371 33.74 -0.96 -20.65
N ILE A 372 33.15 -1.79 -21.51
CA ILE A 372 33.85 -2.58 -22.53
C ILE A 372 33.93 -1.74 -23.82
N THR A 373 35.07 -1.78 -24.51
CA THR A 373 35.16 -1.32 -25.91
C THR A 373 34.14 -2.11 -26.72
N PRO A 374 33.19 -1.47 -27.45
CA PRO A 374 32.20 -2.20 -28.22
C PRO A 374 32.88 -3.21 -29.15
N THR A 375 32.57 -4.49 -29.02
CA THR A 375 33.12 -5.51 -29.91
C THR A 375 32.40 -5.45 -31.25
N PRO A 376 33.03 -5.91 -32.36
CA PRO A 376 32.36 -6.02 -33.65
C PRO A 376 31.07 -6.86 -33.63
N LEU A 377 30.91 -7.71 -32.61
CA LEU A 377 29.76 -8.58 -32.38
C LEU A 377 28.62 -7.88 -31.61
N GLY A 378 28.75 -6.58 -31.28
CA GLY A 378 27.68 -5.81 -30.64
C GLY A 378 27.58 -5.99 -29.12
N GLU A 379 28.57 -6.63 -28.48
CA GLU A 379 28.60 -6.78 -27.02
C GLU A 379 28.89 -5.42 -26.40
N GLY A 380 27.89 -4.89 -25.68
CA GLY A 380 27.96 -3.60 -25.02
C GLY A 380 27.67 -3.70 -23.53
N LYS A 381 27.78 -2.56 -22.85
CA LYS A 381 27.49 -2.42 -21.41
C LYS A 381 26.12 -3.00 -21.03
N SER A 382 25.08 -2.72 -21.83
CA SER A 382 23.73 -3.19 -21.56
C SER A 382 23.64 -4.72 -21.63
N THR A 383 24.14 -5.33 -22.71
CA THR A 383 24.17 -6.79 -22.89
C THR A 383 24.88 -7.48 -21.72
N LEU A 384 26.06 -6.98 -21.32
CA LEU A 384 26.81 -7.54 -20.19
C LEU A 384 26.06 -7.37 -18.86
N THR A 385 25.42 -6.23 -18.63
CA THR A 385 24.65 -5.96 -17.41
C THR A 385 23.45 -6.89 -17.29
N ILE A 386 22.71 -7.07 -18.39
CA ILE A 386 21.53 -7.95 -18.44
C ILE A 386 21.95 -9.41 -18.31
N GLY A 387 22.99 -9.84 -19.05
CA GLY A 387 23.52 -11.20 -18.97
C GLY A 387 24.03 -11.56 -17.57
N LEU A 388 24.72 -10.63 -16.90
CA LEU A 388 25.15 -10.81 -15.51
C LEU A 388 23.95 -10.96 -14.56
N CYS A 389 22.91 -10.14 -14.73
CA CYS A 389 21.70 -10.24 -13.94
C CYS A 389 20.98 -11.58 -14.17
N GLN A 390 20.89 -12.04 -15.42
CA GLN A 390 20.35 -13.35 -15.78
C GLN A 390 21.16 -14.49 -15.15
N ALA A 391 22.50 -14.43 -15.19
CA ALA A 391 23.38 -15.41 -14.57
C ALA A 391 23.16 -15.49 -13.04
N LEU A 392 23.13 -14.35 -12.35
CA LEU A 392 22.89 -14.28 -10.91
C LEU A 392 21.48 -14.75 -10.54
N GLY A 393 20.47 -14.30 -11.29
CA GLY A 393 19.06 -14.57 -11.05
C GLY A 393 18.66 -15.99 -11.43
N ALA A 394 18.67 -16.28 -12.73
CA ALA A 394 18.10 -17.49 -13.29
C ALA A 394 18.96 -18.73 -13.02
N HIS A 395 20.28 -18.60 -12.96
CA HIS A 395 21.19 -19.74 -12.82
C HIS A 395 21.73 -19.94 -11.40
N LEU A 396 21.95 -18.86 -10.64
CA LEU A 396 22.48 -18.93 -9.27
C LEU A 396 21.43 -18.69 -8.18
N GLY A 397 20.17 -18.42 -8.56
CA GLY A 397 19.05 -18.25 -7.62
C GLY A 397 19.21 -17.05 -6.69
N LYS A 398 19.94 -16.00 -7.11
CA LYS A 398 20.13 -14.76 -6.34
C LYS A 398 19.13 -13.70 -6.79
N THR A 399 18.55 -12.95 -5.86
CA THR A 399 17.80 -11.74 -6.20
C THR A 399 18.76 -10.70 -6.77
N ALA A 400 18.62 -10.41 -8.07
CA ALA A 400 19.47 -9.46 -8.79
C ALA A 400 18.60 -8.55 -9.66
N PHE A 401 19.01 -7.29 -9.79
CA PHE A 401 18.31 -6.28 -10.58
C PHE A 401 19.30 -5.62 -11.55
N ALA A 402 18.94 -5.57 -12.83
CA ALA A 402 19.67 -4.82 -13.83
C ALA A 402 19.20 -3.37 -13.82
N CYS A 403 20.04 -2.46 -13.32
CA CYS A 403 19.75 -1.02 -13.33
C CYS A 403 20.30 -0.38 -14.61
N VAL A 404 19.47 -0.35 -15.65
CA VAL A 404 19.81 0.27 -16.94
C VAL A 404 19.02 1.56 -17.16
N ARG A 405 19.64 2.55 -17.78
CA ARG A 405 18.97 3.80 -18.14
C ARG A 405 18.05 3.55 -19.34
N GLN A 406 16.80 4.03 -19.27
CA GLN A 406 15.90 4.01 -20.42
C GLN A 406 16.57 4.68 -21.64
N PRO A 407 16.64 4.00 -22.79
CA PRO A 407 17.16 4.58 -24.02
C PRO A 407 16.24 5.63 -24.67
N SER A 408 16.83 6.62 -25.36
CA SER A 408 16.09 7.51 -26.28
C SER A 408 15.65 6.81 -27.57
N GLN A 409 14.70 7.36 -28.31
CA GLN A 409 14.30 6.78 -29.60
C GLN A 409 15.42 6.87 -30.63
N GLY A 410 15.55 5.81 -31.44
CA GLY A 410 16.44 5.75 -32.60
C GLY A 410 15.72 6.21 -33.89
N PRO A 411 16.40 6.15 -35.05
CA PRO A 411 15.78 6.47 -36.35
C PRO A 411 14.79 5.39 -36.82
N THR A 412 14.70 4.25 -36.14
CA THR A 412 13.77 3.17 -36.42
C THR A 412 12.80 3.03 -35.26
N PHE A 413 11.50 3.09 -35.55
CA PHE A 413 10.45 3.03 -34.53
C PHE A 413 10.42 1.63 -33.89
N GLY A 414 10.35 1.58 -32.55
CA GLY A 414 10.25 0.32 -31.81
C GLY A 414 11.52 -0.56 -31.81
N ILE A 415 12.62 -0.14 -32.44
CA ILE A 415 13.86 -0.93 -32.49
C ILE A 415 15.02 -0.07 -32.04
N LYS A 416 15.73 -0.54 -31.01
CA LYS A 416 17.03 -0.01 -30.63
C LYS A 416 17.94 -1.19 -30.35
N GLY A 417 19.04 -1.32 -31.11
CA GLY A 417 20.01 -2.42 -31.00
C GLY A 417 20.69 -2.51 -29.62
N GLY A 418 22.02 -2.47 -29.54
CA GLY A 418 22.78 -2.78 -28.30
C GLY A 418 22.45 -2.00 -27.01
N ALA A 419 21.55 -1.02 -27.01
CA ALA A 419 21.12 -0.29 -25.81
C ALA A 419 20.07 -1.05 -24.97
N ALA A 420 19.23 -1.88 -25.60
CA ALA A 420 18.29 -2.77 -24.90
C ALA A 420 18.92 -4.13 -24.55
N GLY A 421 20.18 -4.34 -24.95
CA GLY A 421 20.87 -5.63 -24.88
C GLY A 421 21.10 -6.20 -26.27
N GLY A 422 21.42 -7.49 -26.36
CA GLY A 422 21.61 -8.21 -27.62
C GLY A 422 21.58 -9.73 -27.42
N GLY A 423 21.23 -10.46 -28.47
CA GLY A 423 20.99 -11.90 -28.41
C GLY A 423 19.93 -12.26 -27.36
N TYR A 424 20.22 -13.24 -26.51
CA TYR A 424 19.33 -13.66 -25.42
C TYR A 424 19.47 -12.80 -24.14
N SER A 425 20.39 -11.83 -24.12
CA SER A 425 20.62 -10.91 -23.00
C SER A 425 20.09 -9.53 -23.33
N GLN A 426 18.77 -9.41 -23.36
CA GLN A 426 18.03 -8.18 -23.69
C GLN A 426 16.79 -8.00 -22.81
N VAL A 427 16.31 -6.76 -22.72
CA VAL A 427 15.07 -6.37 -22.03
C VAL A 427 13.86 -6.62 -22.93
N ILE A 428 12.77 -7.15 -22.37
CA ILE A 428 11.50 -7.35 -23.09
C ILE A 428 10.32 -6.74 -22.33
N PRO A 429 9.22 -6.34 -22.99
CA PRO A 429 9.07 -6.21 -24.45
C PRO A 429 9.90 -5.04 -25.02
N MET A 430 10.69 -5.33 -26.06
CA MET A 430 11.73 -4.44 -26.60
C MET A 430 11.13 -3.24 -27.36
N ASP A 431 9.98 -3.45 -28.01
CA ASP A 431 9.20 -2.47 -28.76
C ASP A 431 8.57 -1.42 -27.84
N GLU A 432 8.13 -1.82 -26.65
CA GLU A 432 7.59 -0.89 -25.66
C GLU A 432 8.66 -0.12 -24.86
N PHE A 433 9.87 -0.68 -24.76
CA PHE A 433 10.96 -0.10 -23.96
C PHE A 433 11.35 1.32 -24.39
N ASN A 434 11.19 1.63 -25.69
CA ASN A 434 11.52 2.93 -26.28
C ASN A 434 10.28 3.82 -26.53
N LEU A 435 9.06 3.29 -26.39
CA LEU A 435 7.82 3.99 -26.71
C LEU A 435 7.13 4.46 -25.43
N HIS A 436 7.70 5.49 -24.80
CA HIS A 436 7.17 6.08 -23.56
C HIS A 436 7.04 5.07 -22.41
N LEU A 437 8.17 4.50 -21.97
CA LEU A 437 8.23 3.51 -20.90
C LEU A 437 7.30 3.84 -19.72
N THR A 438 7.52 5.02 -19.11
CA THR A 438 6.73 5.51 -17.98
C THR A 438 6.42 7.02 -18.06
N GLY A 439 6.69 7.64 -19.22
CA GLY A 439 6.40 9.05 -19.51
C GLY A 439 7.40 10.09 -18.96
N ASP A 440 8.39 9.68 -18.16
CA ASP A 440 9.29 10.61 -17.47
C ASP A 440 10.17 11.44 -18.42
N ILE A 441 10.68 10.83 -19.50
CA ILE A 441 11.47 11.55 -20.50
C ILE A 441 10.64 12.66 -21.17
N HIS A 442 9.35 12.43 -21.40
CA HIS A 442 8.47 13.43 -21.99
C HIS A 442 8.28 14.62 -21.06
N ALA A 443 8.03 14.37 -19.77
CA ALA A 443 7.91 15.43 -18.76
C ALA A 443 9.21 16.25 -18.64
N VAL A 444 10.36 15.58 -18.61
CA VAL A 444 11.68 16.24 -18.61
C VAL A 444 11.88 17.07 -19.88
N ALA A 445 11.50 16.53 -21.05
CA ALA A 445 11.63 17.23 -22.32
C ALA A 445 10.75 18.48 -22.38
N ALA A 446 9.48 18.37 -21.98
CA ALA A 446 8.56 19.49 -21.91
C ALA A 446 9.06 20.58 -20.96
N ALA A 447 9.44 20.22 -19.73
CA ALA A 447 9.95 21.18 -18.75
C ALA A 447 11.21 21.91 -19.23
N ASN A 448 12.18 21.17 -19.78
CA ASN A 448 13.41 21.76 -20.32
C ASN A 448 13.14 22.71 -21.48
N ASN A 449 12.25 22.31 -22.38
CA ASN A 449 11.91 23.10 -23.57
C ASN A 449 11.08 24.34 -23.23
N LEU A 450 10.19 24.25 -22.23
CA LEU A 450 9.47 25.40 -21.70
C LEU A 450 10.43 26.44 -21.10
N LEU A 451 11.47 26.00 -20.37
CA LEU A 451 12.47 26.93 -19.85
C LEU A 451 13.28 27.58 -20.98
N ALA A 452 13.73 26.79 -21.96
CA ALA A 452 14.43 27.33 -23.13
C ALA A 452 13.57 28.37 -23.88
N ALA A 453 12.29 28.06 -24.11
CA ALA A 453 11.34 28.96 -24.74
C ALA A 453 11.07 30.21 -23.90
N ALA A 454 10.98 30.09 -22.57
CA ALA A 454 10.80 31.23 -21.67
C ALA A 454 11.99 32.19 -21.72
N ILE A 455 13.23 31.68 -21.79
CA ILE A 455 14.44 32.49 -21.95
C ILE A 455 14.39 33.27 -23.28
N ASP A 456 14.12 32.57 -24.38
CA ASP A 456 14.07 33.20 -25.72
C ASP A 456 12.94 34.26 -25.80
N ALA A 457 11.75 33.93 -25.30
CA ALA A 457 10.62 34.87 -25.26
C ALA A 457 10.89 36.08 -24.36
N ARG A 458 11.59 35.88 -23.24
CA ARG A 458 11.99 36.95 -22.33
C ARG A 458 12.95 37.92 -23.01
N MET A 459 13.99 37.41 -23.66
CA MET A 459 14.94 38.25 -24.43
C MET A 459 14.22 39.03 -25.54
N PHE A 460 13.30 38.39 -26.26
CA PHE A 460 12.52 39.05 -27.31
C PHE A 460 11.67 40.20 -26.76
N HIS A 461 10.94 39.99 -25.66
CA HIS A 461 10.10 41.02 -25.06
C HIS A 461 10.90 42.17 -24.46
N GLU A 462 12.05 41.91 -23.84
CA GLU A 462 12.96 42.96 -23.43
C GLU A 462 13.42 43.75 -24.66
N ALA A 463 13.91 43.09 -25.71
CA ALA A 463 14.41 43.77 -26.89
C ALA A 463 13.35 44.54 -27.72
N THR A 464 12.06 44.42 -27.41
CA THR A 464 10.96 45.01 -28.21
C THR A 464 10.01 45.93 -27.44
N GLN A 465 9.99 45.86 -26.11
CA GLN A 465 9.02 46.61 -25.30
C GLN A 465 9.70 47.67 -24.43
N SER A 466 8.95 48.71 -24.10
CA SER A 466 9.37 49.71 -23.12
C SER A 466 9.32 49.14 -21.70
N ASP A 467 10.13 49.71 -20.81
CA ASP A 467 10.19 49.30 -19.40
C ASP A 467 8.83 49.40 -18.72
N GLN A 468 8.08 50.47 -19.04
CA GLN A 468 6.73 50.65 -18.53
C GLN A 468 5.77 49.55 -19.00
N ALA A 469 5.87 49.09 -20.25
CA ALA A 469 5.04 48.02 -20.76
C ALA A 469 5.35 46.68 -20.07
N LEU A 470 6.64 46.38 -19.85
CA LEU A 470 7.08 45.20 -19.11
C LEU A 470 6.62 45.25 -17.65
N PHE A 471 6.75 46.42 -17.01
CA PHE A 471 6.30 46.65 -15.64
C PHE A 471 4.78 46.45 -15.48
N ASN A 472 3.99 46.96 -16.44
CA ASN A 472 2.54 46.78 -16.45
C ASN A 472 2.11 45.32 -16.58
N ARG A 473 2.93 44.47 -17.24
CA ARG A 473 2.65 43.03 -17.36
C ARG A 473 3.05 42.26 -16.10
N LEU A 474 4.18 42.61 -15.48
CA LEU A 474 4.64 41.98 -14.24
C LEU A 474 3.77 42.38 -13.04
N CYS A 475 3.37 43.64 -12.96
CA CYS A 475 2.57 44.21 -11.89
C CYS A 475 1.29 44.85 -12.47
N PRO A 476 0.32 44.04 -12.93
CA PRO A 476 -0.90 44.57 -13.52
C PRO A 476 -1.76 45.26 -12.46
N LEU A 477 -2.45 46.32 -12.87
CA LEU A 477 -3.38 47.05 -12.00
C LEU A 477 -4.60 46.16 -11.69
N LYS A 478 -4.77 45.75 -10.44
CA LYS A 478 -5.93 44.96 -9.99
C LYS A 478 -6.68 45.76 -8.92
N LYS A 479 -7.94 46.09 -9.18
CA LYS A 479 -8.76 46.94 -8.29
C LYS A 479 -8.06 48.25 -7.88
N GLY A 480 -7.36 48.87 -8.83
CA GLY A 480 -6.68 50.15 -8.62
C GLY A 480 -5.33 50.09 -7.90
N LYS A 481 -4.82 48.90 -7.54
CA LYS A 481 -3.51 48.74 -6.91
C LYS A 481 -2.64 47.73 -7.64
N ARG A 482 -1.34 47.95 -7.61
CA ARG A 482 -0.35 46.97 -8.05
C ARG A 482 0.20 46.25 -6.83
N HIS A 483 0.67 45.02 -7.04
CA HIS A 483 1.29 44.24 -5.97
C HIS A 483 2.46 43.44 -6.51
N PHE A 484 3.51 43.31 -5.69
CA PHE A 484 4.57 42.36 -5.95
C PHE A 484 4.18 40.95 -5.51
N ALA A 485 4.45 39.97 -6.38
CA ALA A 485 4.42 38.57 -5.99
C ALA A 485 5.59 38.28 -5.03
N PRO A 486 5.49 37.27 -4.14
CA PRO A 486 6.56 36.93 -3.20
C PRO A 486 7.95 36.75 -3.83
N VAL A 487 8.02 36.16 -5.03
CA VAL A 487 9.29 36.00 -5.79
C VAL A 487 9.90 37.33 -6.23
N MET A 488 9.07 38.33 -6.56
CA MET A 488 9.54 39.64 -7.00
C MET A 488 10.26 40.39 -5.88
N ARG A 489 9.83 40.20 -4.62
CA ARG A 489 10.49 40.81 -3.46
C ARG A 489 11.92 40.30 -3.27
N THR A 490 12.18 39.03 -3.61
CA THR A 490 13.55 38.48 -3.60
C THR A 490 14.43 39.16 -4.64
N ARG A 491 13.87 39.44 -5.82
CA ARG A 491 14.58 40.19 -6.87
C ARG A 491 14.88 41.62 -6.45
N LEU A 492 13.92 42.32 -5.85
CA LEU A 492 14.14 43.68 -5.32
C LEU A 492 15.32 43.71 -4.35
N ALA A 493 15.35 42.78 -3.39
CA ALA A 493 16.46 42.65 -2.44
C ALA A 493 17.82 42.41 -3.14
N ASN A 494 17.86 41.54 -4.16
CA ASN A 494 19.08 41.27 -4.93
C ASN A 494 19.56 42.49 -5.74
N LEU A 495 18.65 43.39 -6.12
CA LEU A 495 18.94 44.64 -6.80
C LEU A 495 19.27 45.79 -5.82
N GLY A 496 19.28 45.52 -4.51
CA GLY A 496 19.50 46.55 -3.49
C GLY A 496 18.31 47.51 -3.31
N ILE A 497 17.13 47.13 -3.79
CA ILE A 497 15.88 47.89 -3.61
C ILE A 497 15.20 47.41 -2.30
N PRO A 498 14.69 48.31 -1.44
CA PRO A 498 14.03 47.92 -0.20
C PRO A 498 12.92 46.89 -0.42
N ALA A 499 12.90 45.82 0.37
CA ALA A 499 11.99 44.69 0.18
C ALA A 499 10.53 45.01 0.53
N ASP A 500 10.31 46.10 1.27
CA ASP A 500 9.03 46.70 1.64
C ASP A 500 8.54 47.75 0.63
N ALA A 501 9.34 48.09 -0.39
CA ALA A 501 8.91 48.98 -1.46
C ALA A 501 7.72 48.39 -2.22
N GLU A 502 6.69 49.20 -2.43
CA GLU A 502 5.54 48.84 -3.26
C GLU A 502 5.75 49.32 -4.71
N PRO A 503 5.00 48.76 -5.69
CA PRO A 503 5.23 49.06 -7.09
C PRO A 503 5.15 50.55 -7.44
N GLU A 504 4.35 51.31 -6.70
CA GLU A 504 4.18 52.76 -6.84
C GLU A 504 5.36 53.57 -6.30
N ASP A 505 6.22 52.97 -5.47
CA ASP A 505 7.38 53.63 -4.84
C ASP A 505 8.64 53.57 -5.71
N LEU A 506 8.64 52.77 -6.78
CA LEU A 506 9.80 52.59 -7.65
C LEU A 506 9.99 53.77 -8.59
N THR A 507 11.21 54.32 -8.60
CA THR A 507 11.67 55.27 -9.61
C THR A 507 11.80 54.60 -10.99
N GLU A 508 11.82 55.40 -12.07
CA GLU A 508 11.99 54.86 -13.44
C GLU A 508 13.27 54.01 -13.60
N ALA A 509 14.37 54.42 -12.96
CA ALA A 509 15.62 53.66 -12.97
C ALA A 509 15.50 52.32 -12.24
N GLN A 510 14.80 52.29 -11.11
CA GLN A 510 14.54 51.05 -10.37
C GLN A 510 13.55 50.14 -11.11
N ILE A 511 12.56 50.71 -11.81
CA ILE A 511 11.66 49.97 -12.69
C ILE A 511 12.49 49.31 -13.80
N CYS A 512 13.37 50.06 -14.48
CA CYS A 512 14.24 49.54 -15.52
C CYS A 512 15.06 48.34 -15.02
N GLN A 513 15.80 48.48 -13.92
CA GLN A 513 16.58 47.40 -13.31
C GLN A 513 15.72 46.21 -12.86
N PHE A 514 14.51 46.48 -12.37
CA PHE A 514 13.59 45.44 -11.92
C PHE A 514 13.04 44.63 -13.09
N VAL A 515 12.64 45.27 -14.20
CA VAL A 515 11.98 44.59 -15.32
C VAL A 515 12.94 44.01 -16.36
N ARG A 516 14.22 44.38 -16.34
CA ARG A 516 15.25 43.90 -17.28
C ARG A 516 16.13 42.82 -16.64
N LEU A 517 16.24 41.66 -17.26
CA LEU A 517 17.21 40.64 -16.88
C LEU A 517 18.54 40.82 -17.60
N ASP A 518 18.55 41.51 -18.74
CA ASP A 518 19.75 41.78 -19.55
C ASP A 518 20.56 40.50 -19.80
N ILE A 519 19.84 39.44 -20.19
CA ILE A 519 20.43 38.13 -20.46
C ILE A 519 21.39 38.26 -21.64
N ASP A 520 22.67 37.96 -21.40
CA ASP A 520 23.67 37.84 -22.45
C ASP A 520 23.45 36.53 -23.24
N PRO A 521 23.04 36.58 -24.52
CA PRO A 521 22.76 35.39 -25.32
C PRO A 521 23.96 34.44 -25.47
N ASP A 522 25.19 34.96 -25.45
CA ASP A 522 26.42 34.18 -25.65
C ASP A 522 26.75 33.31 -24.42
N THR A 523 26.19 33.66 -23.26
CA THR A 523 26.36 32.89 -22.02
C THR A 523 25.34 31.73 -21.90
N ILE A 524 24.35 31.67 -22.78
CA ILE A 524 23.26 30.67 -22.69
C ILE A 524 23.77 29.31 -23.20
N THR A 525 24.06 28.42 -22.27
CA THR A 525 24.35 27.00 -22.57
C THR A 525 23.11 26.11 -22.57
N TRP A 526 21.91 26.69 -22.39
CA TRP A 526 20.66 25.94 -22.26
C TRP A 526 20.06 25.60 -23.63
N ASN A 527 20.19 24.34 -24.03
CA ASN A 527 19.61 23.81 -25.26
C ASN A 527 18.20 23.27 -25.03
N ARG A 528 17.41 23.20 -26.11
CA ARG A 528 16.20 22.39 -26.11
C ARG A 528 16.59 20.91 -26.09
N VAL A 529 15.65 20.01 -25.82
CA VAL A 529 15.87 18.58 -25.83
C VAL A 529 14.80 17.87 -26.66
N VAL A 530 15.20 16.75 -27.24
CA VAL A 530 14.33 15.86 -28.01
C VAL A 530 14.59 14.41 -27.59
N ASP A 531 13.54 13.59 -27.55
CA ASP A 531 13.65 12.16 -27.25
C ASP A 531 13.90 11.34 -28.53
N THR A 532 14.77 11.83 -29.38
CA THR A 532 15.14 11.17 -30.64
C THR A 532 16.61 11.43 -30.89
N ASN A 533 17.37 10.39 -31.22
CA ASN A 533 18.78 10.54 -31.59
C ASN A 533 18.88 11.08 -33.03
N ASP A 534 18.62 12.38 -33.19
CA ASP A 534 18.80 13.09 -34.44
C ASP A 534 20.09 13.92 -34.42
N ARG A 535 21.04 13.54 -35.27
CA ARG A 535 22.33 14.24 -35.38
C ARG A 535 22.20 15.63 -36.00
N PHE A 536 21.17 15.87 -36.81
CA PHE A 536 20.97 17.13 -37.53
C PHE A 536 20.40 18.23 -36.62
N LEU A 537 19.70 17.87 -35.54
CA LEU A 537 19.15 18.83 -34.58
C LEU A 537 20.16 19.33 -33.54
N ARG A 538 21.40 18.83 -33.53
CA ARG A 538 22.44 19.23 -32.55
C ARG A 538 22.82 20.70 -32.65
N ARG A 539 22.61 21.34 -33.80
CA ARG A 539 22.77 22.78 -34.02
C ARG A 539 21.67 23.29 -34.92
N ILE A 540 20.95 24.32 -34.48
CA ILE A 540 19.84 24.96 -35.18
C ILE A 540 19.96 26.48 -35.06
N THR A 541 19.14 27.19 -35.85
CA THR A 541 18.88 28.61 -35.68
C THR A 541 17.40 28.81 -35.37
N ILE A 542 17.08 29.57 -34.33
CA ILE A 542 15.72 29.93 -33.93
C ILE A 542 15.44 31.42 -34.25
N GLY A 543 14.17 31.82 -34.24
CA GLY A 543 13.76 33.21 -34.44
C GLY A 543 13.72 33.65 -35.91
N GLN A 544 13.60 32.72 -36.85
CA GLN A 544 13.58 33.02 -38.29
C GLN A 544 12.22 33.49 -38.83
N ASN A 545 11.20 33.59 -37.96
CA ASN A 545 9.90 34.12 -38.34
C ASN A 545 10.02 35.65 -38.54
N PRO A 546 9.34 36.25 -39.54
CA PRO A 546 9.34 37.71 -39.75
C PRO A 546 9.13 38.56 -38.51
N THR A 547 8.36 38.11 -37.51
CA THR A 547 8.14 38.86 -36.26
C THR A 547 9.39 38.95 -35.37
N GLU A 548 10.35 38.05 -35.54
CA GLU A 548 11.59 37.95 -34.76
C GLU A 548 12.83 38.36 -35.57
N GLN A 549 12.66 38.92 -36.78
CA GLN A 549 13.74 39.27 -37.70
C GLN A 549 14.84 40.12 -37.02
N GLY A 550 16.11 39.74 -37.24
CA GLY A 550 17.28 40.39 -36.65
C GLY A 550 17.55 40.02 -35.20
N ARG A 551 16.79 39.06 -34.64
CA ARG A 551 16.98 38.50 -33.29
C ARG A 551 17.16 36.98 -33.34
N GLU A 552 17.71 36.47 -34.45
CA GLU A 552 17.99 35.06 -34.63
C GLU A 552 19.08 34.59 -33.64
N ARG A 553 18.91 33.39 -33.08
CA ARG A 553 19.90 32.80 -32.16
C ARG A 553 20.33 31.42 -32.63
N ARG A 554 21.64 31.17 -32.61
CA ARG A 554 22.19 29.84 -32.83
C ARG A 554 22.13 29.04 -31.53
N THR A 555 21.50 27.87 -31.56
CA THR A 555 21.34 26.98 -30.41
C THR A 555 21.33 25.53 -30.88
N GLY A 556 20.81 24.57 -30.10
CA GLY A 556 20.72 23.17 -30.47
C GLY A 556 19.67 22.40 -29.68
N TYR A 557 19.48 21.14 -30.09
CA TYR A 557 18.81 20.11 -29.31
C TYR A 557 19.83 19.13 -28.74
N ASP A 558 19.68 18.84 -27.44
CA ASP A 558 20.33 17.71 -26.79
C ASP A 558 19.37 16.50 -26.71
N ILE A 559 19.92 15.31 -26.51
CA ILE A 559 19.09 14.11 -26.29
C ILE A 559 18.58 14.14 -24.84
N ALA A 560 17.27 14.06 -24.65
CA ALA A 560 16.63 14.16 -23.33
C ALA A 560 17.17 13.13 -22.31
N VAL A 561 17.55 11.95 -22.80
CA VAL A 561 18.13 10.85 -22.01
C VAL A 561 19.62 11.04 -21.70
N ALA A 562 20.35 11.80 -22.53
CA ALA A 562 21.80 11.96 -22.42
C ALA A 562 22.22 13.12 -21.51
N THR A 563 21.31 14.04 -21.23
CA THR A 563 21.62 15.33 -20.59
C THR A 563 21.62 15.26 -19.06
N ARG A 564 22.39 16.15 -18.42
CA ARG A 564 22.39 16.37 -16.95
C ARG A 564 21.00 16.80 -16.40
N THR A 565 20.03 17.05 -17.27
CA THR A 565 18.63 17.38 -16.98
C THR A 565 17.92 16.29 -16.18
N THR A 566 18.20 15.01 -16.43
CA THR A 566 17.65 13.92 -15.60
C THR A 566 18.22 13.94 -14.17
N ALA A 567 19.41 14.52 -13.95
CA ALA A 567 19.99 14.69 -12.62
C ALA A 567 19.56 15.99 -11.92
N LEU A 568 19.23 17.05 -12.68
CA LEU A 568 18.74 18.34 -12.16
C LEU A 568 17.26 18.28 -11.74
N GLY A 569 16.43 17.48 -12.41
CA GLY A 569 15.02 17.27 -12.01
C GLY A 569 14.83 16.43 -10.75
N VAL A 570 15.87 15.73 -10.27
CA VAL A 570 15.80 14.75 -9.17
C VAL A 570 16.31 15.31 -7.83
N ARG A 571 16.97 16.47 -7.81
CA ARG A 571 17.45 17.07 -6.55
C ARG A 571 16.37 17.94 -5.87
N PRO A 572 16.02 17.68 -4.60
CA PRO A 572 15.10 18.52 -3.82
C PRO A 572 15.54 20.01 -3.78
N GLU A 573 16.84 20.24 -3.77
CA GLU A 573 17.45 21.58 -3.78
C GLU A 573 17.15 22.36 -5.07
N THR A 574 17.09 21.68 -6.22
CA THR A 574 16.77 22.30 -7.52
C THR A 574 15.28 22.64 -7.62
N ARG A 575 14.41 21.84 -6.98
CA ARG A 575 12.98 22.14 -6.83
C ARG A 575 12.77 23.41 -6.01
N HIS A 576 13.50 23.57 -4.91
CA HIS A 576 13.47 24.78 -4.08
C HIS A 576 14.00 26.00 -4.83
N LEU A 577 15.06 25.84 -5.64
CA LEU A 577 15.63 26.92 -6.46
C LEU A 577 14.70 27.35 -7.60
N MET A 578 14.08 26.39 -8.31
CA MET A 578 13.17 26.66 -9.43
C MET A 578 11.80 27.18 -8.96
N SER A 579 11.27 26.69 -7.83
CA SER A 579 10.05 27.24 -7.24
C SER A 579 10.26 28.66 -6.71
N LYS A 580 11.45 28.97 -6.18
CA LYS A 580 11.81 30.32 -5.73
C LYS A 580 12.07 31.30 -6.87
N ASN A 581 12.62 30.85 -8.01
CA ASN A 581 13.08 31.76 -9.06
C ASN A 581 12.17 31.82 -10.32
N PHE A 582 11.39 30.79 -10.64
CA PHE A 582 10.72 30.68 -11.95
C PHE A 582 9.22 30.31 -11.92
N SER A 583 8.60 30.17 -10.74
CA SER A 583 7.15 29.91 -10.59
C SER A 583 6.58 28.77 -11.46
N MET A 584 7.38 27.75 -11.77
CA MET A 584 6.94 26.56 -12.51
C MET A 584 6.77 25.36 -11.57
N PRO A 585 5.58 24.76 -11.47
CA PRO A 585 5.41 23.46 -10.83
C PRO A 585 5.97 22.39 -11.77
N ILE A 586 7.21 21.95 -11.52
CA ILE A 586 7.75 20.77 -12.20
C ILE A 586 7.35 19.54 -11.39
N SER A 587 6.60 18.65 -12.04
CA SER A 587 6.44 17.26 -11.61
C SER A 587 7.82 16.61 -11.58
N ALA A 588 8.25 16.13 -10.41
CA ALA A 588 9.49 15.36 -10.30
C ALA A 588 9.37 14.08 -11.14
N PRO A 589 10.41 13.65 -11.88
CA PRO A 589 10.50 12.24 -12.24
C PRO A 589 10.64 11.44 -10.93
N ASN A 590 9.59 10.70 -10.58
CA ASN A 590 9.56 9.70 -9.52
C ASN A 590 10.25 8.39 -10.02
N PRO A 591 10.51 7.37 -9.19
CA PRO A 591 11.74 6.58 -9.21
C PRO A 591 11.71 5.42 -10.20
N ALA A 592 12.89 4.81 -10.36
CA ALA A 592 13.25 3.63 -11.14
C ALA A 592 12.07 2.89 -11.81
N SER A 593 12.03 2.97 -13.14
CA SER A 593 11.17 2.13 -13.98
C SER A 593 11.70 0.69 -13.97
N VAL A 594 10.81 -0.28 -13.76
CA VAL A 594 11.13 -1.71 -13.85
C VAL A 594 10.42 -2.30 -15.08
N THR A 595 11.18 -3.07 -15.84
CA THR A 595 10.73 -3.81 -17.02
C THR A 595 11.08 -5.27 -16.86
N THR A 596 10.38 -6.13 -17.58
CA THR A 596 10.45 -7.58 -17.40
C THR A 596 11.72 -8.20 -17.99
#